data_AF-A0A821MYA7-F1
#
_entry.id   AF-A0A821MYA7-F1
#
_cell.length_a   1.000
_cell.length_b   1.000
_cell.length_c   1.000
_cell.angle_alpha   90.00
_cell.angle_beta   90.00
_cell.angle_gamma   90.00
#
_symmetry.space_group_name_H-M   'P 1'
#
loop_
_entity.id
_entity.type
_entity.pdbx_description
1 polymer ?
#
loop_
_entity_poly.entity_id
_entity_poly.type
_entity_poly.pdbx_seq_one_letter_code
_entity_poly.pdbx_strand_id
1 'polypeptide(L)' 'MSRNALVTGAARGIGLAIALRLARDGLNVAVNDIKAST' A
#
# COMPACT_ATOMS: atom_id res chain seq x y z
N MET A 1 -13.31 -10.88 -11.14
CA MET A 1 -11.95 -11.16 -10.63
C MET A 1 -11.49 -9.94 -9.84
N SER A 2 -11.18 -10.09 -8.55
CA SER A 2 -10.56 -9.00 -7.77
C SER A 2 -9.05 -8.99 -8.03
N ARG A 3 -8.48 -7.81 -8.30
CA ARG A 3 -7.02 -7.67 -8.48
C ARG A 3 -6.37 -7.43 -7.12
N ASN A 4 -5.31 -8.19 -6.83
CA ASN A 4 -4.55 -8.08 -5.60
C ASN A 4 -3.25 -7.32 -5.85
N ALA A 5 -2.83 -6.49 -4.91
CA ALA A 5 -1.57 -5.75 -4.96
C ALA A 5 -0.80 -5.89 -3.64
N LEU A 6 0.51 -6.13 -3.72
CA LEU A 6 1.43 -6.05 -2.58
C LEU A 6 2.23 -4.75 -2.69
N VAL A 7 2.20 -3.93 -1.64
CA VAL A 7 2.98 -2.69 -1.56
C VAL A 7 3.98 -2.78 -0.41
N THR A 8 5.26 -2.64 -0.73
CA THR A 8 6.34 -2.53 0.26
C THR A 8 6.70 -1.06 0.50
N GLY A 9 7.24 -0.72 1.67
CA GLY A 9 7.56 0.69 1.99
C GLY A 9 6.29 1.55 2.16
N ALA A 10 5.19 0.95 2.61
CA ALA A 10 3.86 1.55 2.68
C ALA A 10 3.57 2.40 3.94
N ALA A 11 4.50 2.52 4.89
CA ALA A 11 4.32 3.25 6.14
C ALA A 11 4.30 4.77 5.96
N ARG A 12 4.97 5.30 4.92
CA ARG A 12 4.97 6.75 4.60
C ARG A 12 5.29 7.05 3.14
N GLY A 13 5.21 8.33 2.78
CA GLY A 13 5.68 8.84 1.49
C GLY A 13 4.97 8.19 0.28
N ILE A 14 5.75 7.83 -0.73
CA ILE A 14 5.25 7.31 -2.00
C ILE A 14 4.56 5.95 -1.83
N GLY A 15 5.12 5.04 -1.02
CA GLY A 15 4.50 3.72 -0.83
C GLY A 15 3.12 3.82 -0.20
N LEU A 16 2.93 4.70 0.80
CA LEU A 16 1.62 4.98 1.37
C LEU A 16 0.65 5.57 0.31
N ALA A 17 1.11 6.54 -0.48
CA ALA A 17 0.28 7.16 -1.52
C ALA A 17 -0.17 6.14 -2.58
N ILE A 18 0.71 5.21 -2.98
CA ILE A 18 0.41 4.13 -3.91
C ILE A 18 -0.59 3.16 -3.30
N ALA A 19 -0.37 2.69 -2.06
CA ALA A 19 -1.29 1.77 -1.38
C ALA A 19 -2.71 2.34 -1.30
N LEU A 20 -2.83 3.62 -0.91
CA LEU A 20 -4.12 4.32 -0.85
C LEU A 20 -4.76 4.49 -2.22
N ARG A 21 -3.98 4.79 -3.27
CA ARG A 21 -4.51 4.89 -4.63
C ARG A 21 -5.07 3.54 -5.10
N LEU A 22 -4.30 2.46 -4.96
CA LEU A 22 -4.72 1.12 -5.40
C LEU A 22 -5.97 0.65 -4.65
N ALA A 23 -6.06 0.93 -3.35
CA ALA A 23 -7.26 0.62 -2.57
C ALA A 23 -8.49 1.41 -3.06
N ARG A 24 -8.35 2.71 -3.38
CA ARG A 24 -9.42 3.53 -3.97
C ARG A 24 -9.87 3.04 -5.33
N ASP A 25 -8.95 2.47 -6.11
CA ASP A 25 -9.24 1.88 -7.42
C ASP A 25 -9.89 0.48 -7.29
N GLY A 26 -10.16 0.01 -6.07
CA GLY A 26 -10.91 -1.21 -5.79
C GLY A 26 -10.08 -2.49 -5.72
N LEU A 27 -8.75 -2.38 -5.56
CA LEU A 27 -7.88 -3.54 -5.40
C LEU A 27 -7.86 -4.03 -3.95
N ASN A 28 -7.65 -5.32 -3.78
CA ASN A 28 -7.27 -5.90 -2.49
C ASN A 28 -5.78 -5.62 -2.25
N VAL A 29 -5.47 -4.74 -1.31
CA VAL A 29 -4.08 -4.31 -1.07
C VAL A 29 -3.52 -4.95 0.19
N ALA A 30 -2.45 -5.73 0.04
CA ALA A 30 -1.58 -6.14 1.13
C ALA A 30 -0.44 -5.13 1.27
N VAL A 31 -0.18 -4.68 2.50
CA VAL A 31 0.90 -3.73 2.81
C VAL A 31 1.96 -4.40 3.67
N ASN A 32 3.23 -4.15 3.36
CA ASN A 32 4.36 -4.62 4.15
C ASN A 32 5.35 -3.47 4.37
N ASP A 33 5.68 -3.17 5.62
CA ASP A 33 6.72 -2.20 5.95
C ASP A 33 7.34 -2.48 7.31
N ILE A 34 8.47 -1.85 7.58
CA ILE A 34 9.09 -1.73 8.89
C ILE A 34 8.49 -0.54 9.66
N LYS A 35 8.68 -0.52 10.99
CA LYS A 35 8.27 0.63 11.79
C LYS A 35 8.95 1.89 11.27
N ALA A 36 8.13 2.86 10.89
CA ALA A 36 8.54 4.22 10.68
C ALA A 36 9.21 4.76 11.97
N SER A 37 10.52 5.01 11.92
CA SER A 37 11.21 5.81 12.93
C SER A 37 10.74 7.25 12.80
N THR A 38 9.97 7.72 13.79
CA THR A 38 9.64 9.14 13.96
C THR A 38 10.70 9.78 14.81
#